data_AF-B8FB79-F1
#
_entry.id   AF-B8FB79-F1
#
_cell.length_a   1.000
_cell.length_b   1.000
_cell.length_c   1.000
_cell.angle_alpha   90.00
_cell.angle_beta   90.00
_cell.angle_gamma   90.00
#
_symmetry.space_group_name_H-M   'P 1'
#
loop_
_entity.id
_entity.type
_entity.pdbx_description
1 polymer ?
#
loop_
_entity_poly.entity_id
_entity_poly.type
_entity_poly.pdbx_seq_one_letter_code
_entity_poly.pdbx_strand_id
1 'polypeptide(L)'
;MYELKFDPDLCMACDTQDCLVKCQHMDIDQETARTEILKLADGEDSFVLRDCVTCYACEEYCPNGNHPFYLIVKMQEELGMLPLPDPLVKSGVQVGIPFRGEPVIDEMEGTVLNMGVFSPLLGRVQGSKLFEGLPVISHDSRKMFHYFCQLMYLHYGKTSVINERLDGIIQTLASHGAKEIVHFHDECYGTYASYAPAFGIEVPFKSIHLFEFLYNRLLELKDEIRPLGYKVVYQRPCSSRLSSDKHPFVAKIFDLIGVEYMDREYKDENAMCCGATILGQKKEGSRVYCAEIQKKNIDDMKKAGGQICVFNCPACMQTLGMPVSKAGIMPLFMSDLCRLAIGEKVG
;
A
#
# COMPACT_ATOMS: atom_id res chain seq x y z
N MET A 1 17.79 -8.67 16.33
CA MET A 1 16.62 -8.80 15.43
C MET A 1 15.59 -7.82 15.94
N TYR A 2 14.97 -7.03 15.07
CA TYR A 2 13.98 -6.04 15.51
C TYR A 2 12.74 -6.72 16.08
N GLU A 3 12.22 -6.18 17.18
CA GLU A 3 11.01 -6.65 17.85
C GLU A 3 9.86 -5.66 17.64
N LEU A 4 8.65 -6.19 17.49
CA LEU A 4 7.45 -5.37 17.40
C LEU A 4 7.19 -4.70 18.75
N LYS A 5 7.03 -3.38 18.75
CA LYS A 5 6.54 -2.63 19.89
C LYS A 5 5.04 -2.88 20.04
N PHE A 6 4.67 -3.83 20.89
CA PHE A 6 3.29 -4.20 21.15
C PHE A 6 3.06 -4.24 22.66
N ASP A 7 1.95 -3.69 23.12
CA ASP A 7 1.59 -3.65 24.54
C ASP A 7 0.25 -4.40 24.78
N PRO A 8 0.27 -5.61 25.37
CA PRO A 8 -0.93 -6.37 25.67
C PRO A 8 -1.92 -5.63 26.60
N ASP A 9 -1.43 -4.74 27.47
CA ASP A 9 -2.28 -4.00 28.40
C ASP A 9 -3.21 -3.04 27.66
N LEU A 10 -2.76 -2.46 26.54
CA LEU A 10 -3.60 -1.64 25.66
C LEU A 10 -4.71 -2.44 25.00
N CYS A 11 -4.51 -3.74 24.75
CA CYS A 11 -5.54 -4.63 24.22
C CYS A 11 -6.54 -5.05 25.31
N MET A 12 -6.07 -5.33 26.53
CA MET A 12 -6.93 -5.64 27.68
C MET A 12 -7.83 -4.47 28.06
N ALA A 13 -7.30 -3.24 28.02
CA ALA A 13 -8.04 -2.02 28.34
C ALA A 13 -8.89 -1.47 27.17
N CYS A 14 -8.85 -2.09 25.98
CA CYS A 14 -9.59 -1.59 24.83
C CYS A 14 -11.09 -1.93 24.94
N ASP A 15 -11.93 -0.94 24.66
CA ASP A 15 -13.39 -1.04 24.77
C ASP A 15 -14.11 -1.42 23.47
N THR A 16 -13.41 -1.50 22.33
CA THR A 16 -14.06 -1.71 21.02
C THR A 16 -13.51 -2.91 20.26
N GLN A 17 -12.21 -3.19 20.38
CA GLN A 17 -11.53 -4.20 19.56
C GLN A 17 -11.78 -4.01 18.05
N ASP A 18 -11.87 -2.75 17.62
CA ASP A 18 -12.18 -2.37 16.22
C ASP A 18 -11.23 -3.03 15.22
N CYS A 19 -10.00 -3.33 15.62
CA CYS A 19 -9.03 -4.05 14.81
C CYS A 19 -9.55 -5.42 14.29
N LEU A 20 -10.35 -6.15 15.07
CA LEU A 20 -10.94 -7.42 14.64
C LEU A 20 -12.45 -7.32 14.38
N VAL A 21 -13.18 -6.52 15.17
CA VAL A 21 -14.64 -6.35 15.01
C VAL A 21 -14.98 -5.74 13.65
N LYS A 22 -14.17 -4.79 13.15
CA LYS A 22 -14.41 -4.15 11.83
C LYS A 22 -13.83 -4.96 10.66
N CYS A 23 -13.39 -6.20 10.87
CA CYS A 23 -12.83 -6.99 9.78
C CYS A 23 -13.87 -7.21 8.67
N GLN A 24 -13.54 -6.84 7.43
CA GLN A 24 -14.44 -7.03 6.27
C GLN A 24 -14.43 -8.48 5.73
N HIS A 25 -13.58 -9.35 6.29
CA HIS A 25 -13.33 -10.70 5.80
C HIS A 25 -13.66 -11.80 6.82
N MET A 26 -13.95 -11.41 8.07
CA MET A 26 -14.31 -12.29 9.17
C MET A 26 -15.43 -11.60 9.95
N ASP A 27 -16.43 -12.37 10.38
CA ASP A 27 -17.49 -11.89 11.28
C ASP A 27 -17.09 -12.25 12.71
N ILE A 28 -16.77 -11.25 13.52
CA ILE A 28 -16.21 -11.43 14.86
C ILE A 28 -16.93 -10.47 15.81
N ASP A 29 -17.64 -11.02 16.80
CA ASP A 29 -18.22 -10.22 17.87
C ASP A 29 -17.12 -9.69 18.80
N GLN A 30 -17.46 -8.68 19.60
CA GLN A 30 -16.48 -8.00 20.44
C GLN A 30 -15.83 -8.90 21.51
N GLU A 31 -16.58 -9.82 22.12
CA GLU A 31 -16.06 -10.69 23.19
C GLU A 31 -15.05 -11.68 22.60
N THR A 32 -15.39 -12.28 21.46
CA THR A 32 -14.48 -13.13 20.67
C THR A 32 -13.26 -12.33 20.22
N ALA A 33 -13.44 -11.12 19.69
CA ALA A 33 -12.34 -10.25 19.25
C ALA A 33 -11.34 -9.96 20.38
N ARG A 34 -11.83 -9.65 21.59
CA ARG A 34 -10.97 -9.41 22.76
C ARG A 34 -10.17 -10.66 23.13
N THR A 35 -10.84 -11.81 23.14
CA THR A 35 -10.19 -13.09 23.47
C THR A 35 -9.10 -13.43 22.46
N GLU A 36 -9.39 -13.32 21.16
CA GLU A 36 -8.47 -13.74 20.11
C GLU A 36 -7.26 -12.81 19.97
N ILE A 37 -7.41 -11.49 20.16
CA ILE A 37 -6.24 -10.59 20.11
C ILE A 37 -5.30 -10.81 21.31
N LEU A 38 -5.82 -11.18 22.48
CA LEU A 38 -5.01 -11.52 23.65
C LEU A 38 -4.30 -12.86 23.50
N LYS A 39 -4.97 -13.88 22.94
CA LYS A 39 -4.30 -15.13 22.54
C LYS A 39 -3.09 -14.87 21.63
N LEU A 40 -3.28 -14.02 20.61
CA LEU A 40 -2.19 -13.64 19.72
C LEU A 40 -1.05 -12.93 20.45
N ALA A 41 -1.37 -12.07 21.43
CA ALA A 41 -0.38 -11.40 22.26
C ALA A 41 0.42 -12.38 23.14
N ASP A 42 -0.23 -13.44 23.63
CA ASP A 42 0.36 -14.49 24.46
C ASP A 42 1.09 -15.57 23.64
N GLY A 43 1.14 -15.43 22.31
CA GLY A 43 1.81 -16.37 21.41
C GLY A 43 1.00 -17.62 21.10
N GLU A 44 -0.30 -17.63 21.41
CA GLU A 44 -1.19 -18.75 21.24
C GLU A 44 -1.82 -18.81 19.84
N ASP A 45 -2.39 -19.97 19.53
CA ASP A 45 -3.14 -20.17 18.29
C ASP A 45 -4.49 -19.41 18.31
N SER A 46 -4.85 -18.83 17.18
CA SER A 46 -6.11 -18.11 16.94
C SER A 46 -6.63 -18.40 15.54
N PHE A 47 -7.96 -18.50 15.36
CA PHE A 47 -8.54 -18.65 14.02
C PHE A 47 -8.21 -17.47 13.09
N VAL A 48 -7.93 -16.29 13.66
CA VAL A 48 -7.50 -15.09 12.94
C VAL A 48 -6.26 -15.36 12.09
N LEU A 49 -5.33 -16.21 12.56
CA LEU A 49 -4.11 -16.56 11.82
C LEU A 49 -4.40 -17.28 10.50
N ARG A 50 -5.46 -18.09 10.46
CA ARG A 50 -5.85 -18.88 9.30
C ARG A 50 -6.78 -18.11 8.36
N ASP A 51 -7.62 -17.25 8.91
CA ASP A 51 -8.67 -16.56 8.17
C ASP A 51 -8.28 -15.14 7.71
N CYS A 52 -7.23 -14.56 8.28
CA CYS A 52 -6.71 -13.26 7.88
C CYS A 52 -6.26 -13.28 6.41
N VAL A 53 -6.85 -12.40 5.60
CA VAL A 53 -6.50 -12.23 4.19
C VAL A 53 -5.37 -11.22 3.95
N THR A 54 -4.74 -10.73 5.02
CA THR A 54 -3.62 -9.79 5.03
C THR A 54 -3.91 -8.40 4.42
N CYS A 55 -5.08 -7.80 4.68
CA CYS A 55 -5.49 -6.54 4.03
C CYS A 55 -5.01 -5.24 4.70
N TYR A 56 -4.16 -5.30 5.72
CA TYR A 56 -3.71 -4.18 6.55
C TYR A 56 -4.79 -3.44 7.36
N ALA A 57 -6.09 -3.74 7.18
CA ALA A 57 -7.15 -2.89 7.70
C ALA A 57 -7.21 -2.78 9.22
N CYS A 58 -6.88 -3.86 9.93
CA CYS A 58 -6.82 -3.83 11.38
C CYS A 58 -5.75 -2.87 11.93
N GLU A 59 -4.72 -2.54 11.15
CA GLU A 59 -3.72 -1.53 11.50
C GLU A 59 -4.32 -0.12 11.56
N GLU A 60 -5.17 0.22 10.59
CA GLU A 60 -5.89 1.50 10.53
C GLU A 60 -7.00 1.58 11.59
N TYR A 61 -7.67 0.45 11.86
CA TYR A 61 -8.82 0.43 12.77
C TYR A 61 -8.44 0.43 14.25
N CYS A 62 -7.18 0.15 14.60
CA CYS A 62 -6.77 0.08 15.99
C CYS A 62 -6.85 1.48 16.65
N PRO A 63 -7.73 1.71 17.63
CA PRO A 63 -7.87 3.02 18.26
C PRO A 63 -6.63 3.40 19.10
N ASN A 64 -5.85 2.39 19.51
CA ASN A 64 -4.68 2.56 20.37
C ASN A 64 -3.36 2.55 19.60
N GLY A 65 -3.38 2.39 18.26
CA GLY A 65 -2.15 2.28 17.45
C GLY A 65 -1.23 1.11 17.85
N ASN A 66 -1.79 0.04 18.41
CA ASN A 66 -1.04 -1.08 19.00
C ASN A 66 -0.70 -2.18 17.97
N HIS A 67 -0.49 -1.81 16.72
CA HIS A 67 0.03 -2.66 15.64
C HIS A 67 -0.57 -4.08 15.49
N PRO A 68 -1.91 -4.28 15.54
CA PRO A 68 -2.51 -5.61 15.53
C PRO A 68 -2.24 -6.35 14.23
N PHE A 69 -2.10 -5.65 13.10
CA PHE A 69 -1.79 -6.30 11.83
C PHE A 69 -0.38 -6.92 11.86
N TYR A 70 0.60 -6.16 12.34
CA TYR A 70 1.98 -6.63 12.44
C TYR A 70 2.11 -7.79 13.43
N LEU A 71 1.35 -7.78 14.53
CA LEU A 71 1.25 -8.92 15.44
C LEU A 71 0.72 -10.17 14.72
N ILE A 72 -0.41 -10.06 14.01
CA ILE A 72 -1.02 -11.20 13.29
C ILE A 72 -0.02 -11.84 12.32
N VAL A 73 0.63 -11.06 11.47
CA VAL A 73 1.54 -11.62 10.45
C VAL A 73 2.87 -12.11 11.03
N LYS A 74 3.33 -11.54 12.16
CA LYS A 74 4.44 -12.10 12.95
C LYS A 74 4.06 -13.47 13.52
N MET A 75 2.89 -13.59 14.12
CA MET A 75 2.39 -14.84 14.69
C MET A 75 2.13 -15.92 13.63
N GLN A 76 1.65 -15.53 12.44
CA GLN A 76 1.58 -16.43 11.28
C GLN A 76 2.94 -17.01 10.92
N GLU A 77 4.02 -16.24 11.05
CA GLU A 77 5.36 -16.74 10.81
C GLU A 77 5.83 -17.70 11.91
N GLU A 78 5.74 -17.27 13.17
CA GLU A 78 6.25 -17.99 14.34
C GLU A 78 5.58 -19.36 14.54
N LEU A 79 4.28 -19.44 14.25
CA LEU A 79 3.50 -20.67 14.34
C LEU A 79 3.46 -21.47 13.02
N GLY A 80 4.14 -21.01 11.97
CA GLY A 80 4.15 -21.68 10.66
C GLY A 80 2.80 -21.65 9.91
N MET A 81 1.92 -20.72 10.26
CA MET A 81 0.58 -20.53 9.69
C MET A 81 0.59 -19.51 8.54
N LEU A 82 1.51 -19.66 7.60
CA LEU A 82 1.68 -18.71 6.49
C LEU A 82 0.42 -18.65 5.59
N PRO A 83 -0.04 -17.45 5.18
CA PRO A 83 -1.21 -17.28 4.30
C PRO A 83 -1.09 -17.98 2.96
N LEU A 84 0.12 -18.05 2.41
CA LEU A 84 0.43 -18.55 1.07
C LEU A 84 1.12 -19.92 1.11
N PRO A 85 0.92 -20.78 0.08
CA PRO A 85 1.71 -21.99 -0.16
C PRO A 85 3.22 -21.73 -0.13
N ASP A 86 3.97 -22.63 0.52
CA ASP A 86 5.42 -22.50 0.68
C ASP A 86 6.17 -22.30 -0.66
N PRO A 87 5.79 -22.94 -1.78
CA PRO A 87 6.43 -22.64 -3.07
C PRO A 87 6.24 -21.20 -3.53
N LEU A 88 5.07 -20.59 -3.29
CA LEU A 88 4.82 -19.18 -3.62
C LEU A 88 5.62 -18.25 -2.70
N VAL A 89 5.68 -18.57 -1.41
CA VAL A 89 6.51 -17.82 -0.44
C VAL A 89 7.98 -17.85 -0.85
N LYS A 90 8.54 -19.05 -1.09
CA LYS A 90 9.94 -19.21 -1.50
C LYS A 90 10.25 -18.47 -2.80
N SER A 91 9.39 -18.62 -3.81
CA SER A 91 9.57 -17.94 -5.10
C SER A 91 9.53 -16.41 -4.96
N GLY A 92 8.54 -15.86 -4.25
CA GLY A 92 8.44 -14.40 -4.09
C GLY A 92 9.56 -13.80 -3.21
N VAL A 93 10.04 -14.53 -2.19
CA VAL A 93 11.22 -14.11 -1.41
C VAL A 93 12.49 -14.11 -2.26
N GLN A 94 12.63 -15.09 -3.16
CA GLN A 94 13.77 -15.20 -4.08
C GLN A 94 13.79 -14.08 -5.13
N VAL A 95 12.63 -13.70 -5.67
CA VAL A 95 12.51 -12.62 -6.67
C VAL A 95 12.97 -11.28 -6.12
N GLY A 96 12.78 -11.04 -4.82
CA GLY A 96 13.21 -9.80 -4.16
C GLY A 96 14.71 -9.69 -3.89
N ILE A 97 15.51 -10.71 -4.22
CA ILE A 97 16.96 -10.69 -4.02
C ILE A 97 17.63 -9.97 -5.20
N PRO A 98 18.41 -8.90 -4.98
CA PRO A 98 19.17 -8.24 -6.04
C PRO A 98 20.12 -9.22 -6.74
N PHE A 99 20.07 -9.30 -8.08
CA PHE A 99 20.79 -10.34 -8.84
C PHE A 99 21.70 -9.83 -9.96
N ARG A 100 22.04 -8.54 -9.99
CA ARG A 100 22.85 -7.93 -11.07
C ARG A 100 23.89 -6.93 -10.57
N GLY A 101 24.54 -7.23 -9.44
CA GLY A 101 25.54 -6.37 -8.80
C GLY A 101 24.97 -5.08 -8.22
N GLU A 102 25.81 -4.29 -7.57
CA GLU A 102 25.43 -3.08 -6.82
C GLU A 102 24.90 -1.94 -7.70
N PRO A 103 24.00 -1.08 -7.19
CA PRO A 103 23.59 0.13 -7.89
C PRO A 103 24.73 1.15 -7.92
N VAL A 104 24.66 2.08 -8.88
CA VAL A 104 25.48 3.29 -8.82
C VAL A 104 24.85 4.23 -7.80
N ILE A 105 25.66 4.73 -6.86
CA ILE A 105 25.23 5.72 -5.88
C ILE A 105 25.67 7.09 -6.37
N ASP A 106 24.72 7.82 -6.96
CA ASP A 106 24.89 9.23 -7.30
C ASP A 106 24.48 10.09 -6.11
N GLU A 107 25.28 11.09 -5.77
CA GLU A 107 24.94 12.06 -4.72
C GLU A 107 23.78 12.96 -5.21
N MET A 108 22.74 13.03 -4.41
CA MET A 108 21.49 13.75 -4.70
C MET A 108 21.14 14.64 -3.53
N GLU A 109 21.21 15.96 -3.74
CA GLU A 109 20.76 16.92 -2.73
C GLU A 109 19.24 17.15 -2.79
N GLY A 110 18.64 17.45 -1.63
CA GLY A 110 17.25 17.87 -1.55
C GLY A 110 16.24 16.71 -1.55
N THR A 111 15.21 16.84 -2.39
CA THR A 111 14.06 15.93 -2.48
C THR A 111 14.17 15.06 -3.73
N VAL A 112 14.04 13.75 -3.57
CA VAL A 112 14.18 12.75 -4.66
C VAL A 112 12.97 11.83 -4.74
N LEU A 113 12.79 11.13 -5.87
CA LEU A 113 11.77 10.09 -6.05
C LEU A 113 12.38 8.69 -5.92
N ASN A 114 11.85 7.90 -4.99
CA ASN A 114 12.05 6.45 -4.94
C ASN A 114 10.91 5.72 -5.67
N MET A 115 11.25 5.02 -6.75
CA MET A 115 10.29 4.15 -7.47
C MET A 115 10.40 2.68 -7.07
N GLY A 116 11.46 2.25 -6.37
CA GLY A 116 11.69 0.86 -5.98
C GLY A 116 11.47 -0.12 -7.14
N VAL A 117 10.76 -1.21 -6.86
CA VAL A 117 10.35 -2.24 -7.83
C VAL A 117 9.42 -1.74 -8.94
N PHE A 118 8.93 -0.50 -8.85
CA PHE A 118 8.08 0.13 -9.87
C PHE A 118 8.86 1.01 -10.85
N SER A 119 10.19 0.99 -10.83
CA SER A 119 11.04 1.60 -11.86
C SER A 119 10.67 1.28 -13.32
N PRO A 120 10.05 0.13 -13.71
CA PRO A 120 9.54 -0.04 -15.08
C PRO A 120 8.47 0.98 -15.49
N LEU A 121 7.86 1.69 -14.53
CA LEU A 121 6.90 2.77 -14.75
C LEU A 121 7.56 4.14 -14.91
N LEU A 122 8.90 4.22 -15.02
CA LEU A 122 9.64 5.48 -15.16
C LEU A 122 9.11 6.39 -16.29
N GLY A 123 8.62 5.81 -17.39
CA GLY A 123 7.99 6.56 -18.48
C GLY A 123 6.74 7.36 -18.10
N ARG A 124 6.14 7.10 -16.93
CA ARG A 124 5.03 7.90 -16.37
C ARG A 124 5.49 9.12 -15.57
N VAL A 125 6.78 9.19 -15.25
CA VAL A 125 7.41 10.27 -14.48
C VAL A 125 8.31 11.11 -15.38
N GLN A 126 9.13 10.46 -16.20
CA GLN A 126 10.14 11.12 -17.01
C GLN A 126 9.51 12.04 -18.07
N GLY A 127 9.98 13.29 -18.10
CA GLY A 127 9.50 14.30 -19.04
C GLY A 127 8.13 14.90 -18.71
N SER A 128 7.55 14.54 -17.56
CA SER A 128 6.32 15.16 -17.05
C SER A 128 6.66 16.43 -16.27
N LYS A 129 5.92 17.50 -16.54
CA LYS A 129 5.96 18.76 -15.79
C LYS A 129 5.49 18.59 -14.35
N LEU A 130 4.61 17.62 -14.11
CA LEU A 130 4.17 17.22 -12.76
C LEU A 130 5.32 16.68 -11.90
N PHE A 131 6.40 16.17 -12.50
CA PHE A 131 7.58 15.65 -11.78
C PHE A 131 8.85 16.44 -12.09
N GLU A 132 8.73 17.59 -12.76
CA GLU A 132 9.85 18.47 -13.07
C GLU A 132 10.51 18.95 -11.77
N GLY A 133 11.84 18.85 -11.72
CA GLY A 133 12.62 19.18 -10.52
C GLY A 133 12.71 18.07 -9.47
N LEU A 134 12.09 16.90 -9.69
CA LEU A 134 12.17 15.74 -8.80
C LEU A 134 13.10 14.65 -9.39
N PRO A 135 14.41 14.65 -9.07
CA PRO A 135 15.34 13.61 -9.53
C PRO A 135 14.94 12.21 -9.04
N VAL A 136 15.17 11.19 -9.85
CA VAL A 136 14.82 9.78 -9.54
C VAL A 136 16.06 9.01 -9.11
N ILE A 137 16.01 8.35 -7.95
CA ILE A 137 17.15 7.66 -7.30
C ILE A 137 17.88 6.66 -8.22
N SER A 138 17.16 5.99 -9.11
CA SER A 138 17.77 5.09 -10.11
C SER A 138 16.92 4.99 -11.36
N HIS A 139 17.58 5.18 -12.51
CA HIS A 139 16.99 4.95 -13.83
C HIS A 139 17.24 3.52 -14.35
N ASP A 140 18.10 2.73 -13.70
CA ASP A 140 18.35 1.34 -14.09
C ASP A 140 17.36 0.39 -13.40
N SER A 141 16.33 -0.03 -14.15
CA SER A 141 15.31 -0.94 -13.63
C SER A 141 15.87 -2.30 -13.21
N ARG A 142 17.05 -2.69 -13.68
CA ARG A 142 17.71 -3.95 -13.26
C ARG A 142 18.21 -3.88 -11.82
N LYS A 143 18.29 -2.68 -11.22
CA LYS A 143 18.73 -2.42 -9.86
C LYS A 143 17.58 -2.21 -8.88
N MET A 144 16.33 -2.31 -9.34
CA MET A 144 15.14 -1.96 -8.56
C MET A 144 15.01 -2.68 -7.20
N PHE A 145 15.54 -3.90 -7.09
CA PHE A 145 15.50 -4.68 -5.85
C PHE A 145 16.43 -4.17 -4.75
N HIS A 146 17.43 -3.35 -5.09
CA HIS A 146 18.25 -2.63 -4.10
C HIS A 146 17.48 -1.50 -3.40
N TYR A 147 16.35 -1.08 -3.98
CA TYR A 147 15.46 -0.03 -3.45
C TYR A 147 14.07 -0.60 -3.08
N PHE A 148 13.96 -1.93 -2.99
CA PHE A 148 12.71 -2.60 -2.69
C PHE A 148 12.43 -2.56 -1.20
N CYS A 149 11.32 -1.94 -0.81
CA CYS A 149 10.93 -1.72 0.59
C CYS A 149 10.57 -3.01 1.36
N GLN A 150 10.49 -4.17 0.70
CA GLN A 150 10.19 -5.49 1.27
C GLN A 150 8.77 -5.68 1.86
N LEU A 151 7.98 -4.61 2.03
CA LEU A 151 6.74 -4.65 2.82
C LEU A 151 5.64 -5.60 2.30
N MET A 152 5.65 -5.90 1.00
CA MET A 152 4.73 -6.90 0.43
C MET A 152 4.86 -8.29 1.09
N TYR A 153 5.99 -8.58 1.77
CA TYR A 153 6.18 -9.82 2.51
C TYR A 153 5.32 -9.94 3.77
N LEU A 154 4.67 -8.86 4.20
CA LEU A 154 3.61 -8.96 5.21
C LEU A 154 2.43 -9.79 4.70
N HIS A 155 2.11 -9.74 3.39
CA HIS A 155 1.10 -10.62 2.79
C HIS A 155 1.50 -12.10 2.79
N TYR A 156 2.77 -12.40 3.07
CA TYR A 156 3.34 -13.75 3.06
C TYR A 156 3.48 -14.30 4.48
N GLY A 157 3.19 -13.48 5.50
CA GLY A 157 3.54 -13.79 6.89
C GLY A 157 5.06 -13.90 7.07
N LYS A 158 5.84 -13.02 6.42
CA LYS A 158 7.31 -13.05 6.41
C LYS A 158 7.92 -11.77 6.94
N THR A 159 7.59 -11.45 8.18
CA THR A 159 8.14 -10.32 8.95
C THR A 159 9.66 -10.46 9.13
N SER A 160 10.16 -11.69 9.33
CA SER A 160 11.60 -11.96 9.49
C SER A 160 12.42 -11.50 8.29
N VAL A 161 11.92 -11.73 7.06
CA VAL A 161 12.59 -11.34 5.81
C VAL A 161 12.69 -9.82 5.70
N ILE A 162 11.66 -9.09 6.13
CA ILE A 162 11.67 -7.63 6.15
C ILE A 162 12.73 -7.16 7.16
N ASN A 163 12.69 -7.68 8.38
CA ASN A 163 13.61 -7.28 9.46
C ASN A 163 15.07 -7.63 9.15
N GLU A 164 15.33 -8.68 8.38
CA GLU A 164 16.68 -9.04 7.92
C GLU A 164 17.23 -8.08 6.86
N ARG A 165 16.37 -7.62 5.94
CA ARG A 165 16.82 -6.93 4.72
C ARG A 165 16.70 -5.41 4.79
N LEU A 166 15.77 -4.88 5.60
CA LEU A 166 15.35 -3.48 5.52
C LEU A 166 16.49 -2.50 5.84
N ASP A 167 17.39 -2.82 6.78
CA ASP A 167 18.54 -1.98 7.10
C ASP A 167 19.42 -1.71 5.88
N GLY A 168 19.71 -2.74 5.08
CA GLY A 168 20.51 -2.60 3.85
C GLY A 168 19.82 -1.72 2.81
N ILE A 169 18.48 -1.82 2.71
CA ILE A 169 17.69 -0.97 1.81
C ILE A 169 17.67 0.49 2.28
N ILE A 170 17.51 0.71 3.59
CA ILE A 170 17.58 2.05 4.21
C ILE A 170 18.96 2.66 3.97
N GLN A 171 20.03 1.89 4.18
CA GLN A 171 21.41 2.34 3.93
C GLN A 171 21.62 2.68 2.46
N THR A 172 21.11 1.87 1.54
CA THR A 172 21.20 2.14 0.10
C THR A 172 20.51 3.45 -0.25
N LEU A 173 19.28 3.68 0.23
CA LEU A 173 18.57 4.95 0.03
C LEU A 173 19.31 6.14 0.64
N ALA A 174 19.79 6.00 1.88
CA ALA A 174 20.51 7.04 2.60
C ALA A 174 21.85 7.40 1.94
N SER A 175 22.51 6.45 1.27
CA SER A 175 23.81 6.65 0.63
C SER A 175 23.78 7.66 -0.53
N HIS A 176 22.60 7.95 -1.09
CA HIS A 176 22.43 9.03 -2.06
C HIS A 176 22.50 10.43 -1.43
N GLY A 177 22.46 10.57 -0.10
CA GLY A 177 22.56 11.87 0.57
C GLY A 177 21.27 12.72 0.55
N ALA A 178 20.18 12.21 -0.02
CA ALA A 178 18.92 12.94 -0.09
C ALA A 178 18.28 13.14 1.29
N LYS A 179 17.80 14.35 1.57
CA LYS A 179 17.17 14.70 2.86
C LYS A 179 15.72 14.24 2.91
N GLU A 180 15.04 14.30 1.77
CA GLU A 180 13.63 13.94 1.63
C GLU A 180 13.43 12.97 0.47
N ILE A 181 12.63 11.94 0.68
CA ILE A 181 12.35 10.92 -0.34
C ILE A 181 10.85 10.84 -0.54
N VAL A 182 10.39 11.20 -1.74
CA VAL A 182 9.04 10.92 -2.22
C VAL A 182 8.97 9.45 -2.60
N HIS A 183 8.00 8.74 -2.06
CA HIS A 183 7.80 7.32 -2.35
C HIS A 183 6.69 7.12 -3.36
N PHE A 184 6.99 6.52 -4.50
CA PHE A 184 6.03 6.32 -5.60
C PHE A 184 4.84 5.41 -5.24
N HIS A 185 4.99 4.56 -4.23
CA HIS A 185 3.98 3.58 -3.82
C HIS A 185 3.70 3.65 -2.31
N ASP A 186 2.45 3.42 -1.92
CA ASP A 186 1.99 3.48 -0.53
C ASP A 186 2.75 2.51 0.38
N GLU A 187 3.09 1.30 -0.07
CA GLU A 187 3.88 0.38 0.76
C GLU A 187 5.31 0.90 0.94
N CYS A 188 5.89 1.58 -0.04
CA CYS A 188 7.21 2.19 0.13
C CYS A 188 7.13 3.28 1.22
N TYR A 189 6.12 4.14 1.19
CA TYR A 189 5.90 5.13 2.25
C TYR A 189 5.63 4.47 3.62
N GLY A 190 4.68 3.54 3.67
CA GLY A 190 4.27 2.82 4.89
C GLY A 190 5.40 2.01 5.52
N THR A 191 6.38 1.54 4.74
CA THR A 191 7.58 0.88 5.27
C THR A 191 8.32 1.79 6.23
N TYR A 192 8.57 3.03 5.82
CA TYR A 192 9.40 3.95 6.58
C TYR A 192 8.60 4.78 7.59
N ALA A 193 7.32 5.02 7.31
CA ALA A 193 6.45 5.86 8.15
C ALA A 193 5.61 5.07 9.17
N SER A 194 5.39 3.77 8.97
CA SER A 194 4.53 2.94 9.84
C SER A 194 5.25 1.69 10.34
N TYR A 195 5.79 0.86 9.45
CA TYR A 195 6.44 -0.40 9.85
C TYR A 195 7.75 -0.17 10.62
N ALA A 196 8.66 0.65 10.08
CA ALA A 196 9.94 0.95 10.72
C ALA A 196 9.79 1.44 12.19
N PRO A 197 8.97 2.47 12.50
CA PRO A 197 8.81 2.90 13.89
C PRO A 197 8.17 1.83 14.80
N ALA A 198 7.25 1.01 14.27
CA ALA A 198 6.63 -0.11 15.00
C ALA A 198 7.65 -1.17 15.43
N PHE A 199 8.73 -1.36 14.66
CA PHE A 199 9.83 -2.27 14.96
C PHE A 199 11.07 -1.58 15.56
N GLY A 200 11.01 -0.27 15.79
CA GLY A 200 12.14 0.51 16.31
C GLY A 200 13.31 0.67 15.33
N ILE A 201 13.04 0.56 14.03
CA ILE A 201 14.02 0.74 12.96
C ILE A 201 14.17 2.24 12.66
N GLU A 202 15.40 2.74 12.66
CA GLU A 202 15.69 4.15 12.38
C GLU A 202 15.70 4.43 10.88
N VAL A 203 15.05 5.52 10.48
CA VAL A 203 15.03 6.01 9.09
C VAL A 203 15.73 7.37 9.03
N PRO A 204 16.91 7.49 8.39
CA PRO A 204 17.76 8.70 8.45
C PRO A 204 17.35 9.79 7.44
N PHE A 205 16.19 9.66 6.79
CA PHE A 205 15.66 10.60 5.82
C PHE A 205 14.17 10.83 6.06
N LYS A 206 13.65 11.98 5.62
CA LYS A 206 12.22 12.27 5.71
C LYS A 206 11.47 11.61 4.56
N SER A 207 10.46 10.81 4.88
CA SER A 207 9.61 10.17 3.89
C SER A 207 8.41 11.05 3.52
N ILE A 208 8.16 11.24 2.22
CA ILE A 208 7.06 12.02 1.67
C ILE A 208 6.13 11.08 0.89
N HIS A 209 4.83 11.16 1.15
CA HIS A 209 3.83 10.37 0.44
C HIS A 209 3.59 10.94 -0.97
N LEU A 210 3.43 10.09 -1.99
CA LEU A 210 3.23 10.54 -3.37
C LEU A 210 2.08 11.54 -3.49
N PHE A 211 0.94 11.30 -2.87
CA PHE A 211 -0.21 12.22 -2.98
C PHE A 211 0.02 13.56 -2.31
N GLU A 212 0.83 13.61 -1.24
CA GLU A 212 1.21 14.89 -0.63
C GLU A 212 2.07 15.70 -1.61
N PHE A 213 3.05 15.05 -2.24
CA PHE A 213 3.85 15.66 -3.30
C PHE A 213 2.97 16.14 -4.48
N LEU A 214 2.10 15.28 -5.01
CA LEU A 214 1.23 15.60 -6.15
C LEU A 214 0.33 16.80 -5.85
N TYR A 215 -0.29 16.83 -4.68
CA TYR A 215 -1.15 17.94 -4.29
C TYR A 215 -0.37 19.26 -4.21
N ASN A 216 0.78 19.27 -3.53
CA ASN A 216 1.62 20.47 -3.41
C ASN A 216 2.11 20.95 -4.78
N ARG A 217 2.52 20.02 -5.64
CA ARG A 217 2.95 20.35 -7.00
C ARG A 217 1.82 20.89 -7.87
N LEU A 218 0.60 20.37 -7.73
CA LEU A 218 -0.58 20.93 -8.39
C LEU A 218 -0.92 22.34 -7.90
N LEU A 219 -0.66 22.67 -6.62
CA LEU A 219 -0.83 24.04 -6.13
C LEU A 219 0.14 25.02 -6.78
N GLU A 220 1.38 24.60 -7.05
CA GLU A 220 2.35 25.41 -7.81
C GLU A 220 1.95 25.58 -9.28
N LEU A 221 1.35 24.54 -9.86
CA LEU A 221 0.88 24.51 -11.25
C LEU A 221 -0.58 24.94 -11.40
N LYS A 222 -1.16 25.62 -10.39
CA LYS A 222 -2.61 25.86 -10.30
C LYS A 222 -3.16 26.62 -11.51
N ASP A 223 -2.39 27.54 -12.08
CA ASP A 223 -2.79 28.32 -13.26
C ASP A 223 -2.83 27.50 -14.56
N GLU A 224 -2.25 26.30 -14.55
CA GLU A 224 -2.25 25.39 -15.71
C GLU A 224 -3.37 24.34 -15.63
N ILE A 225 -4.01 24.23 -14.47
CA ILE A 225 -5.07 23.24 -14.24
C ILE A 225 -6.28 23.56 -15.10
N ARG A 226 -6.70 22.56 -15.87
CA ARG A 226 -7.93 22.51 -16.64
C ARG A 226 -8.86 21.52 -15.95
N PRO A 227 -9.96 21.98 -15.32
CA PRO A 227 -10.95 21.12 -14.71
C PRO A 227 -11.39 20.02 -15.67
N LEU A 228 -11.30 18.76 -15.23
CA LEU A 228 -11.50 17.61 -16.11
C LEU A 228 -12.98 17.25 -16.30
N GLY A 229 -13.83 17.48 -15.30
CA GLY A 229 -15.26 17.20 -15.34
C GLY A 229 -15.65 15.72 -15.46
N TYR A 230 -14.70 14.79 -15.29
CA TYR A 230 -14.97 13.35 -15.31
C TYR A 230 -15.57 12.88 -13.99
N LYS A 231 -16.46 11.88 -14.07
CA LYS A 231 -16.93 11.12 -12.92
C LYS A 231 -15.90 10.08 -12.53
N VAL A 232 -15.30 10.22 -11.36
CA VAL A 232 -14.23 9.34 -10.90
C VAL A 232 -14.68 8.49 -9.71
N VAL A 233 -14.27 7.23 -9.71
CA VAL A 233 -14.24 6.38 -8.52
C VAL A 233 -12.79 6.08 -8.17
N TYR A 234 -12.50 5.85 -6.90
CA TYR A 234 -11.14 5.58 -6.45
C TYR A 234 -11.03 4.16 -5.90
N GLN A 235 -10.13 3.37 -6.46
CA GLN A 235 -9.72 2.08 -5.90
C GLN A 235 -8.65 2.32 -4.83
N ARG A 236 -9.09 2.59 -3.60
CA ARG A 236 -8.18 2.69 -2.46
C ARG A 236 -7.48 1.33 -2.23
N PRO A 237 -6.14 1.26 -2.25
CA PRO A 237 -5.41 0.02 -2.05
C PRO A 237 -5.28 -0.27 -0.56
N CYS A 238 -5.13 -1.56 -0.23
CA CYS A 238 -4.89 -2.00 1.15
C CYS A 238 -3.65 -1.31 1.75
N SER A 239 -2.60 -1.11 0.97
CA SER A 239 -1.35 -0.48 1.41
C SER A 239 -1.52 0.95 1.93
N SER A 240 -2.48 1.72 1.42
CA SER A 240 -2.77 3.08 1.90
C SER A 240 -3.35 3.11 3.32
N ARG A 241 -3.74 1.96 3.88
CA ARG A 241 -4.21 1.85 5.27
C ARG A 241 -3.07 2.00 6.28
N LEU A 242 -1.82 1.81 5.84
CA LEU A 242 -0.61 2.12 6.63
C LEU A 242 -0.26 3.61 6.67
N SER A 243 -1.05 4.45 5.99
CA SER A 243 -0.88 5.90 5.89
C SER A 243 -2.25 6.58 5.74
N SER A 244 -3.19 6.20 6.60
CA SER A 244 -4.58 6.71 6.56
C SER A 244 -4.65 8.22 6.74
N ASP A 245 -3.68 8.82 7.43
CA ASP A 245 -3.50 10.28 7.56
C ASP A 245 -3.28 10.99 6.21
N LYS A 246 -2.81 10.26 5.18
CA LYS A 246 -2.60 10.77 3.82
C LYS A 246 -3.83 10.58 2.92
N HIS A 247 -4.80 9.77 3.32
CA HIS A 247 -6.03 9.54 2.54
C HIS A 247 -6.78 10.83 2.16
N PRO A 248 -6.86 11.88 3.00
CA PRO A 248 -7.50 13.14 2.63
C PRO A 248 -6.93 13.83 1.38
N PHE A 249 -5.70 13.52 0.96
CA PHE A 249 -5.15 14.06 -0.30
C PHE A 249 -5.90 13.58 -1.54
N VAL A 250 -6.61 12.44 -1.49
CA VAL A 250 -7.44 11.96 -2.60
C VAL A 250 -8.50 13.00 -2.97
N ALA A 251 -9.33 13.38 -1.99
CA ALA A 251 -10.39 14.37 -2.20
C ALA A 251 -9.80 15.74 -2.57
N LYS A 252 -8.74 16.17 -1.88
CA LYS A 252 -8.07 17.46 -2.18
C LYS A 252 -7.53 17.53 -3.61
N ILE A 253 -6.94 16.44 -4.12
CA ILE A 253 -6.47 16.37 -5.51
C ILE A 253 -7.67 16.41 -6.46
N PHE A 254 -8.70 15.60 -6.20
CA PHE A 254 -9.90 15.54 -7.04
C PHE A 254 -10.62 16.88 -7.14
N ASP A 255 -10.78 17.59 -6.03
CA ASP A 255 -11.36 18.94 -6.00
C ASP A 255 -10.50 19.92 -6.81
N LEU A 256 -9.18 19.86 -6.63
CA LEU A 256 -8.24 20.77 -7.29
C LEU A 256 -8.22 20.58 -8.81
N ILE A 257 -8.31 19.35 -9.30
CA ILE A 257 -8.33 19.02 -10.74
C ILE A 257 -9.75 19.01 -11.35
N GLY A 258 -10.77 19.32 -10.55
CA GLY A 258 -12.15 19.49 -10.98
C GLY A 258 -12.79 18.23 -11.55
N VAL A 259 -12.67 17.08 -10.86
CA VAL A 259 -13.42 15.86 -11.16
C VAL A 259 -14.60 15.68 -10.20
N GLU A 260 -15.63 14.94 -10.62
CA GLU A 260 -16.77 14.58 -9.78
C GLU A 260 -16.45 13.26 -9.06
N TYR A 261 -16.09 13.34 -7.77
CA TYR A 261 -15.76 12.16 -6.97
C TYR A 261 -17.04 11.43 -6.52
N MET A 262 -17.37 10.33 -7.21
CA MET A 262 -18.62 9.62 -7.01
C MET A 262 -18.73 9.01 -5.62
N ASP A 263 -19.96 8.99 -5.10
CA ASP A 263 -20.29 8.24 -3.90
C ASP A 263 -20.62 6.78 -4.24
N ARG A 264 -20.08 5.84 -3.45
CA ARG A 264 -20.20 4.40 -3.70
C ARG A 264 -20.04 3.62 -2.39
N GLU A 265 -20.45 2.36 -2.36
CA GLU A 265 -20.40 1.54 -1.15
C GLU A 265 -18.96 1.31 -0.66
N TYR A 266 -18.05 0.94 -1.56
CA TYR A 266 -16.67 0.58 -1.20
C TYR A 266 -15.72 1.77 -1.34
N LYS A 267 -15.98 2.81 -0.55
CA LYS A 267 -15.25 4.08 -0.52
C LYS A 267 -14.57 4.28 0.84
N ASP A 268 -13.49 5.07 0.85
CA ASP A 268 -12.78 5.51 2.07
C ASP A 268 -12.42 4.37 3.03
N GLU A 269 -12.89 4.40 4.27
CA GLU A 269 -12.63 3.36 5.27
C GLU A 269 -13.21 2.00 4.84
N ASN A 270 -14.33 1.99 4.12
CA ASN A 270 -15.01 0.79 3.64
C ASN A 270 -14.42 0.23 2.32
N ALA A 271 -13.25 0.71 1.89
CA ALA A 271 -12.64 0.29 0.64
C ALA A 271 -12.38 -1.22 0.55
N MET A 272 -12.79 -1.81 -0.57
CA MET A 272 -12.65 -3.24 -0.86
C MET A 272 -11.31 -3.58 -1.54
N CYS A 273 -10.68 -4.66 -1.11
CA CYS A 273 -9.42 -5.18 -1.65
C CYS A 273 -9.53 -5.53 -3.16
N CYS A 274 -8.42 -5.38 -3.90
CA CYS A 274 -8.36 -5.81 -5.31
C CYS A 274 -8.31 -7.34 -5.49
N GLY A 275 -8.01 -8.08 -4.42
CA GLY A 275 -7.97 -9.55 -4.39
C GLY A 275 -6.66 -10.19 -4.84
N ALA A 276 -5.66 -9.41 -5.27
CA ALA A 276 -4.40 -9.94 -5.80
C ALA A 276 -3.73 -10.97 -4.87
N THR A 277 -3.64 -10.63 -3.58
CA THR A 277 -3.00 -11.49 -2.57
C THR A 277 -3.89 -12.63 -2.12
N ILE A 278 -5.23 -12.47 -2.20
CA ILE A 278 -6.22 -13.48 -1.84
C ILE A 278 -6.19 -14.65 -2.82
N LEU A 279 -6.00 -14.37 -4.13
CA LEU A 279 -5.99 -15.37 -5.19
C LEU A 279 -5.00 -16.54 -4.92
N GLY A 280 -3.88 -16.25 -4.25
CA GLY A 280 -2.82 -17.21 -3.95
C GLY A 280 -2.91 -17.87 -2.58
N GLN A 281 -3.88 -17.53 -1.74
CA GLN A 281 -3.96 -18.01 -0.35
C GLN A 281 -4.31 -19.50 -0.25
N LYS A 282 -3.75 -20.16 0.77
CA LYS A 282 -4.00 -21.58 1.11
C LYS A 282 -5.46 -21.84 1.47
N LYS A 283 -6.17 -20.83 1.98
CA LYS A 283 -7.57 -20.94 2.43
C LYS A 283 -8.45 -21.52 1.33
N GLU A 284 -9.23 -22.53 1.67
CA GLU A 284 -10.18 -23.14 0.74
C GLU A 284 -11.17 -22.08 0.21
N GLY A 285 -11.46 -22.13 -1.09
CA GLY A 285 -12.34 -21.16 -1.73
C GLY A 285 -11.71 -19.78 -2.00
N SER A 286 -10.43 -19.55 -1.68
CA SER A 286 -9.76 -18.25 -1.87
C SER A 286 -9.90 -17.67 -3.28
N ARG A 287 -9.82 -18.52 -4.32
CA ARG A 287 -10.02 -18.11 -5.72
C ARG A 287 -11.45 -17.66 -6.01
N VAL A 288 -12.44 -18.36 -5.48
CA VAL A 288 -13.86 -18.02 -5.65
C VAL A 288 -14.14 -16.72 -4.92
N TYR A 289 -13.70 -16.61 -3.67
CA TYR A 289 -13.84 -15.39 -2.88
C TYR A 289 -13.17 -14.18 -3.54
N CYS A 290 -11.97 -14.36 -4.10
CA CYS A 290 -11.29 -13.32 -4.89
C CYS A 290 -12.15 -12.85 -6.07
N ALA A 291 -12.77 -13.76 -6.83
CA ALA A 291 -13.63 -13.40 -7.94
C ALA A 291 -14.90 -12.65 -7.46
N GLU A 292 -15.48 -13.06 -6.33
CA GLU A 292 -16.65 -12.41 -5.73
C GLU A 292 -16.36 -10.97 -5.29
N ILE A 293 -15.25 -10.73 -4.58
CA ILE A 293 -14.88 -9.37 -4.15
C ILE A 293 -14.59 -8.47 -5.36
N GLN A 294 -13.90 -8.99 -6.39
CA GLN A 294 -13.63 -8.22 -7.60
C GLN A 294 -14.93 -7.86 -8.30
N LYS A 295 -15.87 -8.81 -8.42
CA LYS A 295 -17.19 -8.57 -8.99
C LYS A 295 -17.98 -7.53 -8.21
N LYS A 296 -18.13 -7.70 -6.88
CA LYS A 296 -18.83 -6.74 -6.01
C LYS A 296 -18.27 -5.33 -6.15
N ASN A 297 -16.95 -5.23 -6.12
CA ASN A 297 -16.26 -3.96 -6.22
C ASN A 297 -16.51 -3.27 -7.57
N ILE A 298 -16.39 -3.99 -8.69
CA ILE A 298 -16.62 -3.44 -10.04
C ILE A 298 -18.10 -3.10 -10.25
N ASP A 299 -19.03 -3.95 -9.80
CA ASP A 299 -20.46 -3.66 -9.89
C ASP A 299 -20.84 -2.38 -9.13
N ASP A 300 -20.25 -2.16 -7.95
CA ASP A 300 -20.40 -0.92 -7.19
C ASP A 300 -19.83 0.29 -7.94
N MET A 301 -18.63 0.18 -8.53
CA MET A 301 -18.07 1.26 -9.38
C MET A 301 -19.01 1.64 -10.54
N LYS A 302 -19.62 0.64 -11.20
CA LYS A 302 -20.58 0.85 -12.29
C LYS A 302 -21.87 1.48 -11.79
N LYS A 303 -22.42 0.97 -10.68
CA LYS A 303 -23.66 1.47 -10.07
C LYS A 303 -23.51 2.95 -9.67
N ALA A 304 -22.33 3.33 -9.17
CA ALA A 304 -22.00 4.72 -8.85
C ALA A 304 -21.86 5.62 -10.09
N GLY A 305 -21.79 5.06 -11.30
CA GLY A 305 -21.65 5.83 -12.55
C GLY A 305 -20.24 6.35 -12.81
N GLY A 306 -19.21 5.70 -12.26
CA GLY A 306 -17.82 6.06 -12.50
C GLY A 306 -17.41 5.90 -13.96
N GLN A 307 -16.85 6.94 -14.57
CA GLN A 307 -16.27 6.92 -15.91
C GLN A 307 -14.80 6.51 -15.88
N ILE A 308 -14.09 6.92 -14.83
CA ILE A 308 -12.68 6.60 -14.59
C ILE A 308 -12.55 5.95 -13.21
N CYS A 309 -11.83 4.83 -13.14
CA CYS A 309 -11.39 4.25 -11.88
C CYS A 309 -9.93 4.63 -11.65
N VAL A 310 -9.69 5.40 -10.60
CA VAL A 310 -8.38 5.93 -10.24
C VAL A 310 -7.65 4.95 -9.33
N PHE A 311 -6.39 4.66 -9.65
CA PHE A 311 -5.49 3.80 -8.91
C PHE A 311 -4.24 4.55 -8.48
N ASN A 312 -3.63 4.17 -7.36
CA ASN A 312 -2.26 4.50 -6.99
C ASN A 312 -1.36 3.28 -6.93
N CYS A 313 -1.90 2.14 -6.47
CA CYS A 313 -1.13 0.91 -6.38
C CYS A 313 -0.99 0.23 -7.76
N PRO A 314 0.24 0.02 -8.28
CA PRO A 314 0.43 -0.68 -9.54
C PRO A 314 -0.04 -2.15 -9.50
N ALA A 315 0.03 -2.83 -8.35
CA ALA A 315 -0.50 -4.18 -8.21
C ALA A 315 -2.03 -4.22 -8.31
N CYS A 316 -2.73 -3.22 -7.73
CA CYS A 316 -4.18 -3.07 -7.91
C CYS A 316 -4.52 -2.79 -9.37
N MET A 317 -3.78 -1.93 -10.05
CA MET A 317 -3.94 -1.65 -11.48
C MET A 317 -3.75 -2.91 -12.33
N GLN A 318 -2.71 -3.69 -12.08
CA GLN A 318 -2.47 -4.95 -12.81
C GLN A 318 -3.59 -5.97 -12.59
N THR A 319 -4.18 -6.00 -11.40
CA THR A 319 -5.20 -6.97 -11.01
C THR A 319 -6.59 -6.60 -11.52
N LEU A 320 -6.99 -5.34 -11.33
CA LEU A 320 -8.35 -4.86 -11.61
C LEU A 320 -8.47 -4.06 -12.90
N GLY A 321 -7.37 -3.53 -13.46
CA GLY A 321 -7.42 -2.60 -14.60
C GLY A 321 -8.15 -3.18 -15.81
N MET A 322 -7.81 -4.40 -16.24
CA MET A 322 -8.50 -5.05 -17.36
C MET A 322 -9.97 -5.41 -17.03
N PRO A 323 -10.30 -6.04 -15.89
CA PRO A 323 -11.69 -6.22 -15.47
C PRO A 323 -12.53 -4.93 -15.44
N VAL A 324 -11.99 -3.84 -14.89
CA VAL A 324 -12.61 -2.51 -14.82
C VAL A 324 -12.82 -1.93 -16.23
N SER A 325 -11.83 -2.05 -17.11
CA SER A 325 -11.95 -1.64 -18.52
C SER A 325 -13.05 -2.41 -19.26
N LYS A 326 -13.13 -3.73 -19.09
CA LYS A 326 -14.19 -4.57 -19.66
C LYS A 326 -15.59 -4.21 -19.13
N ALA A 327 -15.66 -3.63 -17.93
CA ALA A 327 -16.89 -3.12 -17.34
C ALA A 327 -17.31 -1.74 -17.89
N GLY A 328 -16.52 -1.13 -18.78
CA GLY A 328 -16.80 0.17 -19.40
C GLY A 328 -16.26 1.36 -18.62
N ILE A 329 -15.37 1.14 -17.65
CA ILE A 329 -14.77 2.20 -16.82
C ILE A 329 -13.28 2.30 -17.18
N MET A 330 -12.76 3.50 -17.43
CA MET A 330 -11.35 3.68 -17.79
C MET A 330 -10.46 3.54 -16.56
N PRO A 331 -9.54 2.56 -16.48
CA PRO A 331 -8.57 2.51 -15.39
C PRO A 331 -7.45 3.54 -15.63
N LEU A 332 -7.13 4.36 -14.63
CA LEU A 332 -6.08 5.39 -14.73
C LEU A 332 -5.31 5.54 -13.40
N PHE A 333 -4.03 5.87 -13.46
CA PHE A 333 -3.30 6.24 -12.24
C PHE A 333 -3.67 7.66 -11.78
N MET A 334 -3.63 7.91 -10.47
CA MET A 334 -3.82 9.25 -9.90
C MET A 334 -2.84 10.26 -10.51
N SER A 335 -1.57 9.90 -10.65
CA SER A 335 -0.56 10.77 -11.28
C SER A 335 -0.91 11.09 -12.73
N ASP A 336 -1.39 10.12 -13.51
CA ASP A 336 -1.82 10.35 -14.88
C ASP A 336 -3.07 11.24 -14.95
N LEU A 337 -4.01 11.09 -14.02
CA LEU A 337 -5.16 11.99 -13.93
C LEU A 337 -4.72 13.44 -13.62
N CYS A 338 -3.75 13.63 -12.73
CA CYS A 338 -3.15 14.93 -12.44
C CYS A 338 -2.45 15.52 -13.69
N ARG A 339 -1.72 14.69 -14.44
CA ARG A 339 -1.05 15.08 -15.70
C ARG A 339 -2.04 15.54 -16.76
N LEU A 340 -3.16 14.83 -16.94
CA LEU A 340 -4.24 15.25 -17.83
C LEU A 340 -4.79 16.63 -17.44
N ALA A 341 -4.94 16.90 -16.14
CA ALA A 341 -5.46 18.16 -15.64
C ALA A 341 -4.55 19.35 -16.01
N ILE A 342 -3.23 19.16 -16.05
CA ILE A 342 -2.29 20.20 -16.49
C ILE A 342 -2.00 20.16 -18.01
N GLY A 343 -2.81 19.43 -18.78
CA GLY A 343 -2.76 19.42 -20.24
C GLY A 343 -1.69 18.51 -20.85
N GLU A 344 -1.06 17.62 -20.07
CA GLU A 344 -0.17 16.60 -20.61
C GLU A 344 -0.95 15.47 -21.31
N LYS A 345 -0.26 14.78 -22.22
CA LYS A 345 -0.77 13.54 -22.81
C LYS A 345 -0.30 12.35 -21.99
N VAL A 346 -1.22 11.46 -21.66
CA VAL A 346 -0.93 10.19 -20.97
C VAL A 346 -1.04 9.03 -21.94
N GLY A 347 -0.09 8.10 -21.86
CA GLY A 347 0.06 6.93 -22.73
C GLY A 347 -0.28 5.62 -22.04
#